data_AF-A0A6J4AGS6-F1
#
_entry.id   AF-A0A6J4AGS6-F1
#
_cell.length_a   1.000
_cell.length_b   1.000
_cell.length_c   1.000
_cell.angle_alpha   90.00
_cell.angle_beta   90.00
_cell.angle_gamma   90.00
#
_symmetry.space_group_name_H-M   'P 1'
#
loop_
_entity.id
_entity.type
_entity.pdbx_description
1 polymer ?
#
loop_
_entity_poly.entity_id
_entity_poly.type
_entity_poly.pdbx_seq_one_letter_code
_entity_poly.pdbx_strand_id
1 'polypeptide(L)' 'MINLPSVFVPLVGLFFPAITMVFFYFYIQNDEIL' A
#
# COMPACT_ATOMS: atom_id res chain seq x y z
N MET A 1 -15.65 22.80 3.93
CA MET A 1 -15.00 22.00 4.99
C MET A 1 -14.50 20.72 4.35
N ILE A 2 -13.22 20.35 4.51
CA ILE A 2 -12.71 19.08 3.97
C ILE A 2 -13.36 17.92 4.75
N ASN A 3 -13.90 16.92 4.07
CA ASN A 3 -14.47 15.75 4.73
C ASN A 3 -13.34 14.74 4.99
N LEU A 4 -12.88 14.67 6.23
CA LEU A 4 -11.73 13.87 6.65
C LEU A 4 -11.87 12.38 6.22
N PRO A 5 -13.00 11.70 6.49
CA PRO A 5 -13.29 10.36 5.94
C PRO A 5 -13.06 10.23 4.43
N SER A 6 -13.51 11.18 3.62
CA SER A 6 -13.41 11.06 2.16
C SER A 6 -11.98 11.07 1.63
N VAL A 7 -11.02 11.57 2.40
CA VAL A 7 -9.59 11.54 2.06
C VAL A 7 -8.92 10.29 2.63
N PHE A 8 -9.17 9.95 3.90
CA PHE A 8 -8.49 8.83 4.56
C PHE A 8 -9.01 7.45 4.13
N VAL A 9 -10.30 7.31 3.80
CA VAL A 9 -10.87 6.04 3.35
C VAL A 9 -10.18 5.51 2.08
N PRO A 10 -10.04 6.28 0.98
CA PRO A 10 -9.31 5.80 -0.19
C PRO A 10 -7.80 5.68 0.07
N LEU A 11 -7.23 6.56 0.91
CA LEU A 11 -5.80 6.51 1.22
C LEU A 11 -5.42 5.21 1.96
N VAL A 12 -6.21 4.80 2.95
CA VAL A 12 -5.97 3.59 3.75
C VAL A 12 -6.51 2.33 3.07
N GLY A 13 -7.63 2.44 2.34
CA GLY A 13 -8.28 1.30 1.70
C GLY A 13 -7.74 0.92 0.33
N LEU A 14 -7.09 1.84 -0.38
CA LEU A 14 -6.60 1.62 -1.75
C LEU A 14 -5.11 1.95 -1.88
N PHE A 15 -4.72 3.18 -1.54
CA PHE A 15 -3.35 3.65 -1.79
C PHE A 15 -2.30 2.93 -0.94
N PHE A 16 -2.49 2.88 0.38
CA PHE A 16 -1.62 2.15 1.28
C PHE A 16 -1.51 0.66 0.90
N PRO A 17 -2.63 -0.07 0.70
CA PRO A 17 -2.58 -1.47 0.30
C PRO A 17 -1.86 -1.69 -1.03
N ALA A 18 -2.12 -0.86 -2.05
CA ALA A 18 -1.45 -0.98 -3.34
C ALA A 18 0.07 -0.81 -3.21
N ILE A 19 0.53 0.19 -2.46
CA ILE A 19 1.95 0.44 -2.23
C ILE A 19 2.58 -0.71 -1.44
N THR A 20 1.95 -1.14 -0.34
CA THR A 20 2.45 -2.26 0.47
C THR A 20 2.56 -3.54 -0.35
N MET A 21 1.61 -3.84 -1.21
CA MET A 21 1.63 -5.04 -2.06
C MET A 21 2.77 -4.99 -3.09
N VAL A 22 3.01 -3.83 -3.73
CA VAL A 22 4.14 -3.66 -4.65
C VAL A 22 5.47 -3.76 -3.91
N PHE A 23 5.58 -3.14 -2.74
CA PHE A 23 6.80 -3.18 -1.94
C PHE A 23 7.10 -4.60 -1.45
N PHE A 24 6.08 -5.32 -0.97
CA PHE A 24 6.21 -6.72 -0.58
C PHE A 24 6.53 -7.63 -1.76
N TYR A 25 5.93 -7.41 -2.93
CA TYR A 25 6.26 -8.16 -4.14
C TYR A 25 7.74 -8.04 -4.51
N PHE A 26 8.32 -6.85 -4.38
CA PHE A 26 9.76 -6.71 -4.58
C PHE A 26 10.54 -7.31 -3.41
N TYR A 27 10.16 -7.05 -2.16
CA TYR A 27 10.86 -7.58 -0.99
C TYR A 27 11.01 -9.12 -1.04
N ILE A 28 9.92 -9.85 -1.29
CA ILE A 28 9.94 -11.32 -1.35
C ILE A 28 10.69 -11.88 -2.57
N GLN A 29 10.82 -11.10 -3.65
CA GLN A 29 11.61 -11.50 -4.82
C GLN A 29 13.10 -11.16 -4.67
N ASN A 30 13.43 -10.19 -3.81
CA ASN A 30 14.81 -9.82 -3.49
C ASN A 30 15.42 -10.75 -2.44
N ASP A 31 14.62 -11.56 -1.74
CA ASP A 31 15.14 -12.78 -1.13
C ASP A 31 15.54 -13.71 -2.29
N GLU A 32 16.82 -13.65 -2.69
CA GLU A 32 17.44 -14.75 -3.42
C GLU A 32 17.03 -16.03 -2.70
N ILE A 33 16.27 -16.88 -3.39
CA ILE A 33 16.04 -18.27 -2.98
C ILE A 33 17.43 -18.91 -3.01
N LEU A 34 18.17 -18.75 -1.92
CA LEU A 34 19.47 -19.38 -1.69
C LEU A 34 19.25 -20.86 -1.43
#